data_AF-A0A0B2US12-F1
#
_entry.id   AF-A0A0B2US12-F1
#
_cell.length_a   1.000
_cell.length_b   1.000
_cell.length_c   1.000
_cell.angle_alpha   90.00
_cell.angle_beta   90.00
_cell.angle_gamma   90.00
#
_symmetry.space_group_name_H-M   'P 1'
#
loop_
_entity.id
_entity.type
_entity.pdbx_description
1 polymer ?
#
loop_
_entity_poly.entity_id
_entity_poly.type
_entity_poly.pdbx_seq_one_letter_code
_entity_poly.pdbx_strand_id
1 'polypeptide(L)'
;MLPRLKRLLIFMVLLLSFQQVTGKGTPFANWTCGINKVSRIISYMIALPCEPEVNDCCYMHDRCYEVEHEHPLLYSQSDCDEKFCRCLNEVCMGRLWCRPIVATVFCAAVYSFGHKTYALHRFIDSQRAVREQ
;
A
#
# COMPACT_ATOMS: atom_id res chain seq x y z
N MET A 1 12.98 28.15 36.84
CA MET A 1 13.00 26.77 36.30
C MET A 1 12.23 26.62 34.97
N LEU A 2 11.09 27.31 34.77
CA LEU A 2 10.32 27.28 33.51
C LEU A 2 11.07 27.51 32.18
N PRO A 3 12.05 28.43 32.04
CA PRO A 3 12.63 28.74 30.74
C PRO A 3 13.56 27.62 30.21
N ARG A 4 14.15 26.82 31.11
CA ARG A 4 14.97 25.66 30.72
C ARG A 4 14.10 24.50 30.24
N LEU A 5 12.96 24.27 30.88
CA LEU A 5 12.00 23.24 30.47
C LEU A 5 11.37 23.53 29.10
N LYS A 6 10.99 24.80 28.83
CA LYS A 6 10.48 25.20 27.51
C LYS A 6 11.50 25.00 26.39
N ARG A 7 12.78 25.34 26.62
CA ARG A 7 13.85 25.12 25.64
C ARG A 7 14.09 23.63 25.40
N LEU A 8 14.05 22.81 26.45
CA LEU A 8 14.20 21.36 26.33
C LEU A 8 13.04 20.74 25.55
N LEU A 9 11.80 21.18 25.79
CA LEU A 9 10.62 20.75 25.06
C LEU A 9 10.68 21.13 23.57
N ILE A 10 11.11 22.35 23.24
CA ILE A 10 11.30 22.80 21.85
C ILE A 10 12.37 21.95 21.16
N PHE A 11 13.50 21.67 21.83
CA PHE A 11 14.55 20.80 21.27
C PHE A 11 14.08 19.35 21.10
N MET A 12 13.31 18.79 22.03
CA MET A 12 12.69 17.46 21.89
C MET A 12 11.72 17.40 20.72
N VAL A 13 10.86 18.42 20.54
CA VAL A 13 9.94 18.49 19.41
C VAL A 13 10.71 18.57 18.09
N LEU A 14 11.77 19.40 18.03
CA LEU A 14 12.62 19.53 16.84
C LEU A 14 13.37 18.23 16.50
N LEU A 15 13.90 17.53 17.50
CA LEU A 15 14.58 16.24 17.34
C LEU A 15 13.63 15.13 16.88
N LEU A 16 12.40 15.11 17.41
CA LEU A 16 11.35 14.18 16.97
C LEU A 16 10.93 14.43 15.52
N SER A 17 10.88 15.70 15.07
CA SER A 17 10.63 16.03 13.66
C SER A 17 11.80 15.75 12.71
N PHE A 18 13.04 15.63 13.22
CA PHE A 18 14.22 15.37 12.38
C PHE A 18 14.39 13.89 12.00
N GLN A 19 13.75 12.96 12.71
CA GLN A 19 13.90 11.52 12.46
C GLN A 19 13.08 10.99 11.27
N GLN A 20 12.30 11.83 10.58
CA GLN A 20 11.36 11.37 9.54
C GLN A 20 11.79 11.68 8.09
N VAL A 21 12.95 12.31 7.86
CA VAL A 21 13.28 12.95 6.56
C VAL A 21 14.45 12.29 5.81
N THR A 22 14.66 10.98 5.95
CA THR A 22 15.71 10.26 5.18
C THR A 22 15.20 9.16 4.25
N GLY A 23 13.89 8.87 4.24
CA GLY A 23 13.29 7.92 3.30
C GLY A 23 12.90 8.59 1.98
N LYS A 24 13.53 8.20 0.86
CA LYS A 24 13.02 8.52 -0.47
C LYS A 24 11.74 7.69 -0.67
N GLY A 25 10.57 8.30 -0.44
CA GLY A 25 9.28 7.66 -0.73
C GLY A 25 9.14 7.30 -2.22
N THR A 26 8.20 6.43 -2.53
CA THR A 26 7.88 6.06 -3.92
C THR A 26 7.24 7.26 -4.61
N PRO A 27 7.75 7.71 -5.76
CA PRO A 27 7.03 8.71 -6.56
C PRO A 27 5.65 8.15 -6.95
N PHE A 28 4.61 8.97 -6.91
CA PHE A 28 3.25 8.54 -7.29
C PHE A 28 3.17 7.87 -8.67
N ALA A 29 4.04 8.27 -9.62
CA ALA A 29 4.15 7.63 -10.93
C ALA A 29 4.43 6.12 -10.86
N ASN A 30 5.19 5.68 -9.85
CA ASN A 30 5.60 4.29 -9.63
C ASN A 30 4.73 3.57 -8.58
N TRP A 31 3.70 4.24 -8.07
CA TRP A 31 2.80 3.68 -7.06
C TRP A 31 1.82 2.68 -7.67
N THR A 32 1.86 1.42 -7.26
CA THR A 32 1.08 0.33 -7.86
C THR A 32 -0.19 0.00 -7.09
N CYS A 33 -0.27 0.31 -5.79
CA CYS A 33 -1.44 -0.04 -4.99
C CYS A 33 -2.73 0.62 -5.53
N GLY A 34 -3.71 -0.19 -5.91
CA GLY A 34 -5.05 0.25 -6.28
C GLY A 34 -5.37 0.06 -7.76
N ILE A 35 -6.63 -0.19 -8.06
CA ILE A 35 -7.08 -0.69 -9.37
C ILE A 35 -7.26 0.44 -10.40
N ASN A 36 -7.68 1.64 -9.98
CA ASN A 36 -7.90 2.77 -10.87
C ASN A 36 -7.26 4.06 -10.32
N LYS A 37 -7.31 5.15 -11.10
CA LYS A 37 -6.71 6.44 -10.71
C LYS A 37 -7.16 6.93 -9.33
N VAL A 38 -8.46 6.81 -9.03
CA VAL A 38 -9.02 7.30 -7.76
C VAL A 38 -8.52 6.43 -6.60
N SER A 39 -8.61 5.11 -6.72
CA SER A 39 -8.11 4.21 -5.67
C SER A 39 -6.61 4.30 -5.48
N ARG A 40 -5.83 4.54 -6.55
CA ARG A 40 -4.37 4.76 -6.49
C ARG A 40 -4.02 6.02 -5.71
N ILE A 41 -4.76 7.12 -5.92
CA ILE A 41 -4.55 8.35 -5.15
C ILE A 41 -4.87 8.12 -3.67
N ILE A 42 -6.00 7.47 -3.37
CA ILE A 42 -6.43 7.22 -2.00
C ILE A 42 -5.42 6.32 -1.27
N SER A 43 -5.02 5.22 -1.89
CA SER A 43 -4.04 4.29 -1.31
C SER A 43 -2.70 4.97 -1.09
N TYR A 44 -2.22 5.78 -2.05
CA TYR A 44 -0.97 6.54 -1.92
C TYR A 44 -1.00 7.44 -0.69
N MET A 45 -2.08 8.23 -0.54
CA MET A 45 -2.22 9.17 0.58
C MET A 45 -2.26 8.46 1.94
N ILE A 46 -2.92 7.30 2.04
CA ILE A 46 -2.99 6.51 3.27
C ILE A 46 -1.60 5.96 3.64
N ALA A 47 -0.82 5.55 2.64
CA ALA A 47 0.45 4.87 2.80
C ALA A 47 1.69 5.78 2.85
N LEU A 48 1.56 7.08 2.57
CA LEU A 48 2.65 8.07 2.60
C LEU A 48 3.62 7.92 3.79
N PRO A 49 3.17 7.69 5.04
CA PRO A 49 4.07 7.54 6.21
C PRO A 49 4.82 6.20 6.28
N CYS A 50 4.53 5.29 5.35
CA CYS A 50 4.91 3.87 5.38
C CYS A 50 5.61 3.43 4.09
N GLU A 51 5.96 4.39 3.26
CA GLU A 51 6.70 4.19 2.03
C GLU A 51 8.19 3.96 2.29
N PRO A 52 8.88 3.24 1.39
CA PRO A 52 8.37 2.64 0.13
C PRO A 52 7.81 1.22 0.27
N GLU A 53 7.98 0.57 1.42
CA GLU A 53 7.82 -0.89 1.53
C GLU A 53 6.38 -1.37 1.33
N VAL A 54 5.39 -0.51 1.59
CA VAL A 54 3.98 -0.80 1.28
C VAL A 54 3.75 -0.96 -0.23
N ASN A 55 4.43 -0.17 -1.06
CA ASN A 55 4.31 -0.26 -2.51
C ASN A 55 4.85 -1.59 -3.03
N ASP A 56 5.96 -2.07 -2.45
CA ASP A 56 6.56 -3.36 -2.82
C ASP A 56 5.58 -4.51 -2.54
N CYS A 57 4.85 -4.47 -1.41
CA CYS A 57 3.80 -5.44 -1.13
C CYS A 57 2.69 -5.40 -2.19
N CYS A 58 2.28 -4.23 -2.66
CA CYS A 58 1.26 -4.11 -3.71
C CYS A 58 1.75 -4.63 -5.06
N TYR A 59 2.98 -4.31 -5.44
CA TYR A 59 3.59 -4.86 -6.66
C TYR A 59 3.59 -6.40 -6.63
N MET A 60 3.97 -7.00 -5.51
CA MET A 60 3.96 -8.47 -5.35
C MET A 60 2.55 -9.06 -5.35
N HIS A 61 1.55 -8.33 -4.84
CA HIS A 61 0.13 -8.73 -4.87
C HIS A 61 -0.42 -8.74 -6.29
N ASP A 62 -0.19 -7.67 -7.06
CA ASP A 62 -0.62 -7.57 -8.46
C ASP A 62 0.00 -8.70 -9.31
N ARG A 63 1.30 -8.96 -9.13
CA ARG A 63 1.99 -10.09 -9.77
C ARG A 63 1.41 -11.44 -9.40
N CYS A 64 0.96 -11.62 -8.15
CA CYS A 64 0.32 -12.87 -7.72
C CYS A 64 -1.02 -13.07 -8.43
N TYR A 65 -1.83 -12.01 -8.56
CA TYR A 65 -3.10 -12.07 -9.30
C TYR A 65 -2.89 -12.35 -10.79
N GLU A 66 -1.86 -11.77 -11.42
CA GLU A 66 -1.51 -12.11 -12.81
C GLU A 66 -1.27 -13.62 -12.97
N VAL A 67 -0.49 -14.22 -12.06
CA VAL A 67 -0.18 -15.66 -12.09
C VAL A 67 -1.40 -16.51 -11.73
N GLU A 68 -2.23 -16.11 -10.77
CA GLU A 68 -3.51 -16.77 -10.47
C GLU A 68 -4.39 -16.86 -11.72
N HIS A 69 -4.46 -15.80 -12.52
CA HIS A 69 -5.24 -15.83 -13.74
C HIS A 69 -4.65 -16.71 -14.85
N GLU A 70 -3.33 -16.72 -15.02
CA GLU A 70 -2.67 -17.58 -16.00
C GLU A 70 -2.69 -19.04 -15.58
N HIS A 71 -2.66 -19.30 -14.27
CA HIS A 71 -2.57 -20.61 -13.65
C HIS A 71 -3.50 -20.76 -12.42
N PRO A 72 -4.83 -20.78 -12.63
CA PRO A 72 -5.82 -20.78 -11.54
C PRO A 72 -5.83 -22.05 -10.68
N LEU A 73 -5.06 -23.08 -11.08
CA LEU A 73 -4.86 -24.30 -10.30
C LEU A 73 -3.65 -24.21 -9.36
N LEU A 74 -2.78 -23.20 -9.50
CA LEU A 74 -1.55 -23.03 -8.69
C LEU A 74 -1.70 -22.00 -7.57
N TYR A 75 -2.57 -21.00 -7.76
CA TYR A 75 -2.82 -19.96 -6.77
C TYR A 75 -4.31 -19.65 -6.71
N SER A 76 -4.81 -19.40 -5.51
CA SER A 76 -6.12 -18.80 -5.30
C SER A 76 -5.97 -17.32 -4.97
N GLN A 77 -7.05 -16.55 -5.19
CA GLN A 77 -7.13 -15.16 -4.75
C GLN A 77 -6.81 -15.02 -3.25
N SER A 78 -7.36 -15.93 -2.42
CA SER A 78 -7.08 -15.95 -0.98
C SER A 78 -5.60 -16.12 -0.66
N ASP A 79 -4.86 -16.92 -1.43
CA ASP A 79 -3.42 -17.09 -1.24
C ASP A 79 -2.66 -15.79 -1.53
N CYS A 80 -3.07 -15.07 -2.57
CA CYS A 80 -2.48 -13.78 -2.91
C CYS A 80 -2.80 -12.71 -1.87
N ASP A 81 -4.06 -12.65 -1.41
CA ASP A 81 -4.50 -11.70 -0.38
C ASP A 81 -3.83 -11.98 0.98
N GLU A 82 -3.66 -13.25 1.36
CA GLU A 82 -2.95 -13.63 2.59
C GLU A 82 -1.46 -13.27 2.51
N LYS A 83 -0.80 -13.55 1.38
CA LYS A 83 0.61 -13.15 1.16
C LYS A 83 0.79 -11.64 1.24
N PHE A 84 -0.13 -10.89 0.64
CA PHE A 84 -0.14 -9.43 0.70
C PHE A 84 -0.30 -8.93 2.15
N CYS A 85 -1.26 -9.49 2.89
CA CYS A 85 -1.49 -9.14 4.28
C CYS A 85 -0.31 -9.48 5.21
N ARG A 86 0.36 -10.60 4.96
CA ARG A 86 1.59 -10.95 5.68
C ARG A 86 2.71 -9.95 5.37
N CYS A 87 2.92 -9.63 4.10
CA CYS A 87 3.90 -8.62 3.68
C CYS A 87 3.66 -7.28 4.40
N LEU A 88 2.43 -6.78 4.39
CA LEU A 88 2.07 -5.53 5.07
C LEU A 88 2.35 -5.60 6.57
N ASN A 89 1.98 -6.69 7.25
CA ASN A 89 2.24 -6.84 8.69
C ASN A 89 3.74 -6.84 9.02
N GLU A 90 4.57 -7.43 8.17
CA GLU A 90 6.02 -7.48 8.33
C GLU A 90 6.64 -6.10 8.13
N VAL A 91 6.39 -5.45 6.99
CA VAL A 91 7.00 -4.13 6.68
C VAL A 91 6.49 -3.02 7.60
N CYS A 92 5.28 -3.18 8.16
CA CYS A 92 4.70 -2.24 9.10
C CYS A 92 5.08 -2.52 10.56
N MET A 93 5.82 -3.59 10.86
CA MET A 93 6.11 -3.99 12.24
C MET A 93 6.83 -2.87 13.01
N GLY A 94 6.32 -2.56 14.21
CA GLY A 94 6.88 -1.50 15.07
C GLY A 94 6.53 -0.07 14.65
N ARG A 95 5.85 0.14 13.51
CA ARG A 95 5.45 1.46 13.00
C ARG A 95 4.02 1.79 13.44
N LEU A 96 3.86 2.84 14.27
CA LEU A 96 2.60 3.20 14.95
C LEU A 96 1.44 3.57 14.01
N TRP A 97 1.71 4.04 12.79
CA TRP A 97 0.67 4.28 11.77
C TRP A 97 0.49 3.08 10.85
N CYS A 98 1.60 2.52 10.38
CA CYS A 98 1.58 1.54 9.31
C CYS A 98 0.87 0.25 9.71
N ARG A 99 1.11 -0.26 10.91
CA ARG A 99 0.53 -1.54 11.32
C ARG A 99 -0.96 -1.46 11.65
N PRO A 100 -1.42 -0.55 12.54
CA PRO A 100 -2.84 -0.52 12.92
C PRO A 100 -3.75 0.13 11.87
N ILE A 101 -3.21 0.97 10.97
CA ILE A 101 -4.00 1.68 9.96
C ILE A 101 -3.75 1.12 8.58
N VAL A 102 -2.54 1.29 8.03
CA VAL A 102 -2.26 0.96 6.63
C VAL A 102 -2.45 -0.53 6.36
N ALA A 103 -1.83 -1.40 7.15
CA ALA A 103 -1.96 -2.85 6.97
C ALA A 103 -3.42 -3.31 7.12
N THR A 104 -4.14 -2.82 8.13
CA THR A 104 -5.55 -3.18 8.37
C THR A 104 -6.46 -2.73 7.24
N VAL A 105 -6.36 -1.47 6.80
CA VAL A 105 -7.22 -0.93 5.73
C VAL A 105 -6.94 -1.64 4.41
N PHE A 106 -5.67 -1.85 4.06
CA PHE A 106 -5.30 -2.49 2.78
C PHE A 106 -5.71 -3.96 2.77
N CYS A 107 -5.51 -4.68 3.88
CA CYS A 107 -6.02 -6.05 4.03
C CYS A 107 -7.53 -6.14 3.91
N ALA A 108 -8.26 -5.27 4.63
CA ALA A 108 -9.72 -5.25 4.56
C ALA A 108 -10.22 -4.96 3.14
N ALA A 109 -9.51 -4.08 2.41
CA ALA A 109 -9.86 -3.74 1.03
C ALA A 109 -9.72 -4.94 0.08
N VAL A 110 -8.62 -5.69 0.13
CA VAL A 110 -8.44 -6.85 -0.78
C VAL A 110 -9.43 -7.97 -0.48
N TYR A 111 -9.72 -8.25 0.80
CA TYR A 111 -10.73 -9.24 1.18
C TYR A 111 -12.15 -8.82 0.77
N SER A 112 -12.46 -7.52 0.80
CA SER A 112 -13.81 -7.03 0.48
C SER A 112 -14.05 -6.90 -1.03
N PHE A 113 -13.01 -6.60 -1.81
CA PHE A 113 -13.19 -6.18 -3.20
C PHE A 113 -12.46 -7.06 -4.24
N GLY A 114 -11.42 -7.82 -3.86
CA GLY A 114 -10.47 -8.45 -4.78
C GLY A 114 -11.11 -9.18 -5.99
N HIS A 115 -12.03 -10.12 -5.75
CA HIS A 115 -12.62 -10.95 -6.82
C HIS A 115 -13.46 -10.17 -7.85
N LYS A 116 -14.23 -9.18 -7.39
CA LYS A 116 -15.19 -8.46 -8.27
C LYS A 116 -14.51 -7.33 -9.02
N THR A 117 -13.59 -6.61 -8.36
CA THR A 117 -12.95 -5.46 -9.00
C THR A 117 -11.87 -5.86 -9.99
N TYR A 118 -11.10 -6.92 -9.73
CA TYR A 118 -10.02 -7.30 -10.66
C TYR A 118 -10.58 -7.87 -11.97
N ALA A 119 -11.54 -8.81 -11.88
CA ALA A 119 -12.20 -9.37 -13.06
C ALA A 119 -12.91 -8.30 -13.91
N LEU A 120 -13.58 -7.35 -13.27
CA LEU A 120 -14.23 -6.22 -13.96
C LEU A 120 -13.20 -5.29 -14.61
N HIS A 121 -12.09 -4.98 -13.94
CA HIS A 121 -11.09 -4.06 -14.48
C HIS A 121 -10.42 -4.63 -15.74
N ARG A 122 -10.00 -5.90 -15.72
CA ARG A 122 -9.47 -6.57 -16.92
C ARG A 122 -10.48 -6.71 -18.04
N PHE A 123 -11.77 -6.93 -17.72
CA PHE A 123 -12.81 -6.89 -18.75
C PHE A 123 -12.89 -5.49 -19.40
N ILE A 124 -12.88 -4.42 -18.61
CA ILE A 124 -12.89 -3.05 -19.14
C ILE A 124 -11.62 -2.74 -19.96
N ASP A 125 -10.45 -3.16 -19.49
CA ASP A 125 -9.18 -2.94 -20.18
C ASP A 125 -9.10 -3.71 -21.50
N SER A 126 -9.56 -4.97 -21.53
CA SER A 126 -9.65 -5.73 -22.79
C SER A 126 -10.62 -5.08 -23.78
N GLN A 127 -11.74 -4.51 -23.30
CA GLN A 127 -12.69 -3.76 -24.12
C GLN A 127 -12.18 -2.38 -24.56
N ARG A 128 -11.19 -1.80 -23.88
CA ARG A 128 -10.52 -0.56 -24.31
C ARG A 128 -9.45 -0.86 -25.35
N ALA A 129 -8.63 -1.88 -25.13
CA ALA A 129 -7.59 -2.32 -26.08
C ALA A 129 -8.18 -2.68 -27.45
N VAL A 130 -9.38 -3.27 -27.49
CA VAL A 130 -10.10 -3.56 -28.75
C VAL A 130 -10.65 -2.29 -29.43
N ARG A 131 -10.98 -1.23 -28.67
CA ARG A 131 -11.53 0.02 -29.22
C ARG A 131 -10.48 0.99 -29.76
N GLU A 132 -9.21 0.77 -29.42
CA GLU A 132 -8.08 1.59 -29.88
C GLU A 132 -7.39 0.98 -31.12
N GLN A 133 -7.95 -0.10 -31.68
CA GLN A 133 -7.58 -0.74 -32.95
C GLN A 133 -8.56 -0.33 -34.06
#